data_AF-A0A7Y5DTG8-F1
#
_entry.id   AF-A0A7Y5DTG8-F1
#
_cell.length_a   1.000
_cell.length_b   1.000
_cell.length_c   1.000
_cell.angle_alpha   90.00
_cell.angle_beta   90.00
_cell.angle_gamma   90.00
#
_symmetry.space_group_name_H-M   'P 1'
#
loop_
_entity.id
_entity.type
_entity.pdbx_description
1 polymer ?
#
loop_
_entity_poly.entity_id
_entity_poly.type
_entity_poly.pdbx_seq_one_letter_code
_entity_poly.pdbx_strand_id
1 'polypeptide(L)' 'MTLTKAVFAQLLYHNVGLSQLEAKNLVDQFLDEIKDTLERHEPVKLPGFGKFIESIYPKIDNAFSWYAMNTWGCVR' A
#
# COMPACT_ATOMS: atom_id res chain seq x y z
N MET A 1 -5.19 -16.28 13.19
CA MET A 1 -6.33 -16.29 12.25
C MET A 1 -6.02 -15.28 11.16
N THR A 2 -6.07 -15.68 9.89
CA THR A 2 -5.73 -14.81 8.75
C THR A 2 -7.02 -14.37 8.06
N LEU A 3 -7.21 -13.05 7.91
CA LEU A 3 -8.33 -12.53 7.14
C LEU A 3 -8.07 -12.77 5.65
N THR A 4 -8.89 -13.62 5.03
CA THR A 4 -8.84 -13.89 3.59
C THR A 4 -10.02 -13.23 2.89
N LYS A 5 -9.95 -13.04 1.56
CA LYS A 5 -11.07 -12.50 0.77
C LYS A 5 -12.39 -13.23 1.02
N ALA A 6 -12.33 -14.55 1.20
CA ALA A 6 -13.48 -15.39 1.50
C ALA A 6 -14.12 -15.06 2.86
N VAL A 7 -13.30 -14.81 3.90
CA VAL A 7 -13.80 -14.41 5.22
C VAL A 7 -14.43 -13.03 5.16
N PHE A 8 -13.85 -12.10 4.39
CA PHE A 8 -14.39 -10.75 4.23
C PHE A 8 -15.77 -10.75 3.53
N ALA A 9 -15.93 -11.56 2.48
CA ALA A 9 -17.21 -11.73 1.80
C ALA A 9 -18.28 -12.35 2.72
N GLN A 10 -17.90 -13.31 3.57
CA GLN A 10 -18.81 -13.87 4.57
C GLN A 10 -19.25 -12.85 5.63
N LEU A 11 -18.34 -11.96 6.06
CA LEU A 11 -18.67 -10.88 6.99
C LEU A 11 -19.63 -9.87 6.38
N LEU A 12 -19.46 -9.52 5.10
CA LEU A 12 -20.38 -8.64 4.38
C LEU A 12 -21.76 -9.28 4.19
N TYR A 13 -21.80 -10.57 3.87
CA TYR A 13 -23.05 -11.34 3.81
C TYR A 13 -23.79 -11.29 5.16
N HIS A 14 -23.09 -11.56 6.27
CA HIS A 14 -23.72 -11.63 7.59
C HIS A 14 -24.12 -10.25 8.15
N ASN A 15 -23.28 -9.23 7.97
CA ASN A 15 -23.48 -7.92 8.60
C ASN A 15 -24.31 -6.94 7.75
N VAL A 16 -24.31 -7.10 6.42
CA VAL A 16 -24.97 -6.18 5.49
C VAL A 16 -26.11 -6.87 4.72
N GLY A 17 -26.17 -8.20 4.71
CA GLY A 17 -27.23 -8.96 4.02
C GLY A 17 -27.09 -9.02 2.50
N LEU A 18 -25.91 -8.68 1.97
CA LEU A 18 -25.60 -8.74 0.54
C LEU A 18 -25.55 -10.19 0.06
N SER A 19 -25.88 -10.44 -1.20
CA SER A 19 -25.70 -11.78 -1.78
C SER A 19 -24.22 -12.17 -1.84
N GLN A 20 -23.93 -13.47 -1.87
CA GLN A 20 -22.53 -13.95 -1.92
C GLN A 20 -21.77 -13.41 -3.14
N LEU A 21 -22.46 -13.20 -4.26
CA LEU A 21 -21.87 -12.65 -5.48
C LEU A 21 -21.55 -11.16 -5.33
N GLU A 22 -22.49 -10.37 -4.79
CA GLU A 22 -22.28 -8.94 -4.55
C GLU A 22 -21.18 -8.69 -3.53
N ALA A 23 -21.18 -9.44 -2.43
CA ALA A 23 -20.15 -9.35 -1.40
C ALA A 23 -18.75 -9.63 -1.97
N LYS A 24 -18.62 -10.65 -2.83
CA LYS A 24 -17.35 -10.95 -3.51
C LYS A 24 -16.93 -9.80 -4.43
N ASN A 25 -17.84 -9.31 -5.27
CA ASN A 25 -17.54 -8.24 -6.22
C ASN A 25 -17.13 -6.94 -5.50
N LEU A 26 -17.77 -6.60 -4.38
CA LEU A 26 -17.39 -5.42 -3.59
C LEU A 26 -16.00 -5.56 -2.98
N VAL A 27 -15.63 -6.74 -2.48
CA VAL A 27 -14.30 -6.99 -1.93
C VAL A 27 -13.22 -6.88 -3.01
N ASP A 28 -13.48 -7.43 -4.20
CA ASP A 28 -12.55 -7.33 -5.32
C ASP A 28 -12.40 -5.86 -5.78
N GLN A 29 -13.52 -5.14 -5.99
CA GLN A 29 -13.48 -3.72 -6.37
C GLN A 29 -12.77 -2.84 -5.33
N PHE A 30 -13.03 -3.05 -4.04
CA PHE A 30 -12.38 -2.28 -2.97
C PHE A 30 -10.86 -2.47 -2.97
N LEU A 31 -10.40 -3.70 -3.16
CA LEU A 31 -8.96 -3.99 -3.20
C LEU A 31 -8.32 -3.48 -4.48
N ASP A 32 -9.01 -3.53 -5.61
CA ASP A 32 -8.49 -3.01 -6.86
C ASP A 32 -8.40 -1.47 -6.84
N GLU A 33 -9.38 -0.77 -6.27
CA GLU A 33 -9.30 0.70 -6.10
C GLU A 33 -8.09 1.11 -5.23
N ILE A 34 -7.79 0.34 -4.17
CA ILE A 34 -6.61 0.59 -3.34
C ILE A 34 -5.31 0.40 -4.14
N LYS A 35 -5.24 -0.66 -4.96
CA LYS A 35 -4.07 -0.89 -5.82
C LYS A 35 -3.92 0.24 -6.83
N ASP A 36 -4.98 0.59 -7.54
CA ASP A 36 -4.97 1.65 -8.56
C ASP A 36 -4.52 2.98 -7.97
N THR A 37 -4.97 3.30 -6.75
CA THR A 37 -4.53 4.54 -6.07
C THR A 37 -3.06 4.49 -5.70
N LEU A 38 -2.56 3.33 -5.24
CA LEU A 38 -1.15 3.15 -4.92
C LEU A 38 -0.27 3.20 -6.17
N GLU A 39 -0.71 2.62 -7.29
CA GLU A 39 0.00 2.70 -8.59
C GLU A 39 0.10 4.14 -9.12
N ARG A 40 -0.85 5.01 -8.74
CA ARG A 40 -0.81 6.45 -9.09
C ARG A 40 0.12 7.27 -8.18
N HIS A 41 0.88 6.62 -7.29
CA HIS A 41 1.70 7.27 -6.26
C HIS A 41 0.88 8.14 -5.29
N GLU A 42 -0.44 7.92 -5.19
CA GLU A 42 -1.30 8.69 -4.32
C GLU A 42 -1.41 8.04 -2.93
N PRO A 43 -1.32 8.82 -1.84
CA PRO A 43 -1.42 8.28 -0.50
C PRO A 43 -2.88 7.95 -0.15
N VAL A 44 -3.20 6.67 -0.01
CA VAL A 44 -4.51 6.22 0.48
C VAL A 44 -4.59 6.42 1.99
N LYS A 45 -5.52 7.27 2.44
CA LYS A 45 -5.82 7.46 3.87
C LYS A 45 -7.14 6.78 4.21
N LEU A 46 -7.09 5.74 5.03
CA LEU A 46 -8.27 5.08 5.59
C LEU A 46 -8.41 5.44 7.09
N PRO A 47 -9.36 6.33 7.45
CA PRO A 47 -9.59 6.69 8.84
C PRO A 47 -9.88 5.46 9.70
N GLY A 48 -9.17 5.30 10.82
CA GLY A 48 -9.33 4.14 11.71
C GLY A 48 -8.66 2.84 11.26
N PHE A 49 -8.04 2.81 10.06
CA PHE A 49 -7.26 1.67 9.59
C PHE A 49 -5.77 2.01 9.44
N GLY A 50 -5.46 3.12 8.76
CA GLY A 50 -4.08 3.54 8.53
C GLY A 50 -3.86 4.36 7.25
N LYS A 51 -2.61 4.69 6.98
CA LYS A 51 -2.18 5.37 5.77
C LYS A 51 -1.32 4.41 4.94
N PHE A 52 -1.70 4.18 3.70
CA PHE A 52 -0.87 3.48 2.73
C PHE A 52 -0.16 4.51 1.87
N ILE A 53 1.15 4.34 1.73
CA ILE A 53 1.99 5.16 0.88
C ILE A 53 2.88 4.24 0.07
N GLU A 54 3.05 4.54 -1.21
CA GLU A 54 4.13 3.94 -1.97
C GLU A 54 5.44 4.61 -1.54
N SER A 55 6.25 3.88 -0.78
CA SER A 55 7.57 4.34 -0.40
C SER A 55 8.53 4.15 -1.57
N ILE A 56 8.59 5.16 -2.45
CA ILE A 56 9.64 5.23 -3.46
C ILE A 56 10.95 5.54 -2.72
N TYR A 57 11.69 4.49 -2.38
CA TYR A 57 13.09 4.68 -2.05
C TYR A 57 13.79 5.09 -3.34
N PRO A 58 14.48 6.24 -3.39
CA PRO A 58 15.36 6.50 -4.51
C PRO A 58 16.32 5.31 -4.57
N LYS A 59 16.32 4.58 -5.70
CA LYS A 59 17.41 3.66 -6.00
C LYS A 59 18.66 4.55 -5.88
N ILE A 60 19.52 4.22 -4.92
CA ILE A 60 20.76 4.95 -4.73
C ILE A 60 21.59 4.59 -5.97
N ASP A 61 21.42 5.41 -7.01
CA ASP A 61 22.15 5.28 -8.26
C ASP A 61 23.58 5.74 -7.99
N ASN A 62 24.37 4.91 -7.31
CA ASN A 62 25.83 4.92 -7.25
C ASN A 62 26.51 6.24 -6.79
N ALA A 63 25.73 7.28 -6.43
CA ALA A 63 26.20 8.62 -6.14
C ALA A 63 26.82 8.76 -4.73
N PHE A 64 26.72 7.69 -3.93
CA PHE A 64 27.43 7.57 -2.66
C PHE A 64 28.96 7.56 -2.83
N SER A 65 29.48 7.32 -4.04
CA SER A 65 30.93 7.38 -4.32
C SER A 65 31.46 8.82 -4.37
N TRP A 66 30.70 9.79 -4.89
CA TRP A 66 31.22 11.15 -5.10
C TRP A 66 31.26 12.00 -3.82
N TYR A 67 30.26 11.85 -2.93
CA TYR A 67 30.27 12.56 -1.64
C TYR A 67 31.30 11.97 -0.66
N ALA A 68 31.51 10.64 -0.68
CA ALA A 68 32.51 10.00 0.18
C ALA A 68 33.96 10.30 -0.25
N MET A 69 34.22 10.60 -1.53
CA MET A 69 35.56 10.93 -2.02
C MET A 69 35.98 12.38 -1.71
N ASN A 70 35.03 13.33 -1.59
CA ASN A 70 35.36 14.75 -1.45
C ASN A 70 35.12 15.32 -0.04
N THR A 71 34.57 14.55 0.91
CA THR A 71 34.50 14.94 2.35
C THR A 71 35.63 14.39 3.21
N TRP A 72 36.55 13.59 2.65
CA TRP A 72 37.89 13.41 3.24
C TRP A 72 38.87 14.51 2.81
N GLY A 73 38.35 15.70 2.49
CA GLY A 73 38.99 16.95 2.91
C GLY A 73 38.95 17.06 4.43
N CYS A 74 39.59 16.11 5.12
CA CYS A 74 39.90 16.22 6.52
C CYS A 74 40.82 17.44 6.63
N VAL A 75 40.29 18.47 7.26
CA VAL A 75 41.01 19.66 7.64
C VAL A 75 42.23 19.23 8.46
N ARG A 76 43.42 19.53 7.92
CA ARG A 76 44.75 19.46 8.55
C ARG A 76 45.50 18.13 8.45
#